data_AF-A0A3C1H4Z0-F1
#
_entry.id   AF-A0A3C1H4Z0-F1
#
_cell.length_a   1.000
_cell.length_b   1.000
_cell.length_c   1.000
_cell.angle_alpha   90.00
_cell.angle_beta   90.00
_cell.angle_gamma   90.00
#
_symmetry.space_group_name_H-M   'P 1'
#
loop_
_entity.id
_entity.type
_entity.pdbx_description
1 polymer ?
#
loop_
_entity_poly.entity_id
_entity_poly.type
_entity_poly.pdbx_seq_one_letter_code
_entity_poly.pdbx_strand_id
1 'polypeptide(L)'
;MKIIPLLFIPLLLTGCTDIRRRLSPDLLAVHTGETVSFAAHTSQEDALIAAEAADPLLLTDALGRAAGAEISTGHLTMLAVSGDPCGVTETYLQAQDLAPTCTVLAVDRNACDALRSGSLPAPDQIEAAVQTGMLPCRTADTVIGDLWGGSGVTALTACRGDALTAALYADGQCCGTLSEDACRGLALLGGRYETFAFDAAGTAFRIRHALLRISVHMTDRPEITVSGEIRTEPPLTDAAEKRLAEMLDAALRETVCAAGADLLFLREAALRDGLSAAQSCSQAEWRRMLLESECRIALPLR
;
A
#
# COMPACT_ATOMS: atom_id res chain seq x y z
N MET A 1 48.50 -39.96 -48.75
CA MET A 1 47.85 -38.63 -48.72
C MET A 1 46.50 -38.78 -48.06
N LYS A 2 46.28 -38.09 -46.93
CA LYS A 2 45.03 -38.16 -46.15
C LYS A 2 43.98 -37.29 -46.85
N ILE A 3 42.85 -37.88 -47.21
CA ILE A 3 41.66 -37.15 -47.67
C ILE A 3 40.66 -37.18 -46.52
N ILE A 4 40.33 -35.99 -46.02
CA ILE A 4 39.31 -35.73 -45.00
C ILE A 4 37.93 -35.79 -45.69
N PRO A 5 36.94 -36.54 -45.20
CA PRO A 5 35.56 -36.26 -45.53
C PRO A 5 35.05 -35.24 -44.50
N LEU A 6 35.10 -33.97 -44.90
CA LEU A 6 34.21 -32.93 -44.41
C LEU A 6 32.83 -33.19 -45.03
N LEU A 7 31.79 -32.83 -44.27
CA LEU A 7 30.36 -32.86 -44.61
C LEU A 7 29.63 -34.18 -44.40
N PHE A 8 29.03 -34.33 -43.22
CA PHE A 8 27.61 -34.67 -43.07
C PHE A 8 27.12 -34.25 -41.68
N ILE A 9 27.09 -32.94 -41.42
CA ILE A 9 26.17 -32.36 -40.41
C ILE A 9 25.64 -31.04 -40.96
N PRO A 10 24.55 -31.05 -41.75
CA PRO A 10 23.71 -29.87 -41.84
C PRO A 10 22.27 -30.29 -41.52
N LEU A 11 21.97 -30.67 -40.26
CA LEU A 11 20.58 -30.90 -39.82
C LEU A 11 20.46 -31.06 -38.29
N LEU A 12 21.12 -30.20 -37.51
CA LEU A 12 20.83 -30.00 -36.07
C LEU A 12 20.95 -28.52 -35.67
N LEU A 13 20.67 -27.62 -36.60
CA LEU A 13 20.49 -26.18 -36.34
C LEU A 13 19.09 -25.73 -36.76
N THR A 14 18.08 -26.52 -36.41
CA THR A 14 16.75 -25.97 -36.09
C THR A 14 16.67 -25.82 -34.58
N GLY A 15 17.62 -25.09 -33.99
CA GLY A 15 17.34 -24.38 -32.76
C GLY A 15 16.35 -23.27 -33.13
N CYS A 16 15.09 -23.65 -33.35
CA CYS A 16 14.01 -22.69 -33.52
C CYS A 16 13.93 -21.91 -32.22
N THR A 17 14.50 -20.72 -32.31
CA THR A 17 14.36 -19.60 -31.40
C THR A 17 12.88 -19.32 -31.22
N ASP A 18 12.26 -19.97 -30.25
CA ASP A 18 11.01 -19.49 -29.65
C ASP A 18 11.43 -18.29 -28.79
N ILE A 19 11.78 -17.17 -29.44
CA ILE A 19 11.85 -15.87 -28.78
C ILE A 19 10.39 -15.55 -28.48
N ARG A 20 9.88 -16.15 -27.41
CA ARG A 20 8.56 -15.79 -26.89
C ARG A 20 8.66 -14.32 -26.56
N ARG A 21 7.88 -13.52 -27.29
CA ARG A 21 7.70 -12.11 -27.01
C ARG A 21 7.36 -12.01 -25.53
N ARG A 22 8.09 -11.18 -24.79
CA ARG A 22 7.89 -10.98 -23.36
C ARG A 22 7.38 -9.57 -23.13
N LEU A 23 6.29 -9.43 -22.39
CA LEU A 23 5.71 -8.16 -22.02
C LEU A 23 5.81 -7.98 -20.52
N SER A 24 6.20 -6.78 -20.10
CA SER A 24 6.27 -6.39 -18.70
C SER A 24 5.29 -5.26 -18.42
N PRO A 25 4.10 -5.56 -17.86
CA PRO A 25 3.15 -4.52 -17.48
C PRO A 25 3.69 -3.62 -16.39
N ASP A 26 3.47 -2.31 -16.55
CA ASP A 26 3.66 -1.31 -15.50
C ASP A 26 2.42 -1.18 -14.61
N LEU A 27 1.22 -1.33 -15.20
CA LEU A 27 -0.06 -1.34 -14.48
C LEU A 27 -0.78 -2.67 -14.67
N LEU A 28 -1.35 -3.16 -13.58
CA LEU A 28 -2.22 -4.31 -13.57
C LEU A 28 -3.50 -3.97 -12.81
N ALA A 29 -4.63 -4.25 -13.40
CA ALA A 29 -5.94 -4.16 -12.79
C ALA A 29 -6.59 -5.53 -12.67
N VAL A 30 -7.14 -5.82 -11.50
CA VAL A 30 -7.85 -7.08 -11.20
C VAL A 30 -9.24 -6.76 -10.68
N HIS A 31 -10.24 -7.45 -11.21
CA HIS A 31 -11.59 -7.44 -10.66
C HIS A 31 -11.97 -8.84 -10.23
N THR A 32 -12.31 -9.01 -8.95
CA THR A 32 -12.84 -10.28 -8.42
C THR A 32 -14.36 -10.19 -8.28
N GLY A 33 -15.07 -10.99 -9.09
CA GLY A 33 -16.52 -11.14 -9.09
C GLY A 33 -16.92 -12.60 -9.31
N GLU A 34 -17.97 -12.86 -10.09
CA GLU A 34 -18.31 -14.24 -10.52
C GLU A 34 -17.19 -14.87 -11.37
N THR A 35 -16.49 -14.04 -12.14
CA THR A 35 -15.27 -14.36 -12.86
C THR A 35 -14.17 -13.39 -12.44
N VAL A 36 -12.91 -13.80 -12.59
CA VAL A 36 -11.76 -12.91 -12.36
C VAL A 36 -11.39 -12.27 -13.68
N SER A 37 -11.41 -10.95 -13.73
CA SER A 37 -10.98 -10.18 -14.90
C SER A 37 -9.62 -9.55 -14.64
N PHE A 38 -8.80 -9.49 -15.68
CA PHE A 38 -7.50 -8.85 -15.69
C PHE A 38 -7.45 -7.81 -16.80
N ALA A 39 -6.84 -6.67 -16.51
CA ALA A 39 -6.40 -5.72 -17.53
C ALA A 39 -4.98 -5.26 -17.21
N ALA A 40 -4.09 -5.26 -18.19
CA ALA A 40 -2.70 -4.87 -18.05
C ALA A 40 -2.35 -3.81 -19.09
N HIS A 41 -1.60 -2.80 -18.65
CA HIS A 41 -1.02 -1.79 -19.53
C HIS A 41 0.50 -2.02 -19.61
N THR A 42 1.05 -1.97 -20.82
CA THR A 42 2.48 -2.14 -21.07
C THR A 42 3.04 -0.91 -21.81
N SER A 43 3.80 -0.09 -21.09
CA SER A 43 4.44 1.12 -21.63
C SER A 43 5.47 0.81 -22.73
N GLN A 44 5.98 -0.42 -22.79
CA GLN A 44 6.92 -0.88 -23.82
C GLN A 44 6.35 -0.78 -25.23
N GLU A 45 5.03 -0.96 -25.35
CA GLU A 45 4.35 -1.04 -26.64
C GLU A 45 3.05 -0.21 -26.67
N ASP A 46 2.79 0.56 -25.61
CA ASP A 46 1.54 1.30 -25.38
C ASP A 46 0.31 0.42 -25.64
N ALA A 47 0.32 -0.77 -25.03
CA ALA A 47 -0.69 -1.80 -25.26
C ALA A 47 -1.51 -2.08 -24.01
N LEU A 48 -2.81 -2.27 -24.23
CA LEU A 48 -3.77 -2.69 -23.23
C LEU A 48 -4.20 -4.13 -23.53
N ILE A 49 -3.96 -5.03 -22.59
CA ILE A 49 -4.31 -6.45 -22.70
C ILE A 49 -5.38 -6.75 -21.66
N ALA A 50 -6.46 -7.40 -22.06
CA ALA A 50 -7.51 -7.84 -21.15
C ALA A 50 -7.75 -9.34 -21.28
N ALA A 51 -8.01 -10.00 -20.16
CA ALA A 51 -8.30 -11.43 -20.11
C ALA A 51 -9.23 -11.74 -18.94
N GLU A 52 -9.82 -12.93 -18.97
CA GLU A 52 -10.63 -13.47 -17.88
C GLU A 52 -10.13 -14.86 -17.50
N ALA A 53 -10.27 -15.19 -16.22
CA ALA A 53 -9.99 -16.51 -15.69
C ALA A 53 -10.92 -16.86 -14.54
N ALA A 54 -10.89 -18.13 -14.14
CA ALA A 54 -11.64 -18.62 -12.99
C ALA A 54 -10.99 -18.27 -11.64
N ASP A 55 -9.69 -17.95 -11.63
CA ASP A 55 -8.88 -17.81 -10.42
C ASP A 55 -7.82 -16.72 -10.61
N PRO A 56 -7.51 -15.86 -9.60
CA PRO A 56 -6.44 -14.87 -9.69
C PRO A 56 -5.07 -15.48 -10.02
N LEU A 57 -4.75 -16.70 -9.57
CA LEU A 57 -3.48 -17.37 -9.85
C LEU A 57 -3.22 -17.66 -11.33
N LEU A 58 -4.25 -17.56 -12.17
CA LEU A 58 -4.15 -17.77 -13.61
C LEU A 58 -3.79 -16.49 -14.39
N LEU A 59 -3.42 -15.40 -13.68
CA LEU A 59 -3.08 -14.10 -14.26
C LEU A 59 -2.13 -14.20 -15.46
N THR A 60 -0.94 -14.78 -15.26
CA THR A 60 0.13 -14.82 -16.25
C THR A 60 -0.26 -15.64 -17.48
N ASP A 61 -0.95 -16.77 -17.27
CA ASP A 61 -1.48 -17.63 -18.33
C ASP A 61 -2.63 -16.97 -19.11
N ALA A 62 -3.52 -16.26 -18.42
CA ALA A 62 -4.67 -15.60 -19.04
C ALA A 62 -4.22 -14.42 -19.91
N LEU A 63 -3.43 -13.51 -19.34
CA LEU A 63 -2.88 -12.36 -20.08
C LEU A 63 -1.90 -12.81 -21.17
N GLY A 64 -1.10 -13.84 -20.92
CA GLY A 64 -0.14 -14.34 -21.91
C GLY A 64 -0.81 -14.95 -23.14
N ARG A 65 -1.90 -15.71 -22.94
CA ARG A 65 -2.73 -16.21 -24.05
C ARG A 65 -3.39 -15.08 -24.83
N ALA A 66 -3.91 -14.05 -24.14
CA ALA A 66 -4.54 -12.90 -24.78
C ALA A 66 -3.54 -12.06 -25.60
N ALA A 67 -2.32 -11.88 -25.08
CA ALA A 67 -1.27 -11.09 -25.74
C ALA A 67 -0.47 -11.87 -26.79
N GLY A 68 -0.53 -13.20 -26.78
CA GLY A 68 0.38 -14.06 -27.54
C GLY A 68 1.84 -13.89 -27.10
N ALA A 69 2.06 -13.66 -25.80
CA ALA A 69 3.34 -13.29 -25.21
C ALA A 69 3.50 -13.90 -23.81
N GLU A 70 4.73 -14.04 -23.33
CA GLU A 70 5.00 -14.28 -21.90
C GLU A 70 4.77 -13.00 -21.11
N ILE A 71 4.11 -13.08 -19.95
CA ILE A 71 3.89 -11.96 -19.06
C ILE A 71 4.89 -12.02 -17.90
N SER A 72 5.56 -10.90 -17.63
CA SER A 72 6.52 -10.74 -16.55
C SER A 72 6.14 -9.54 -15.69
N THR A 73 5.67 -9.77 -14.47
CA THR A 73 5.20 -8.72 -13.54
C THR A 73 6.33 -8.06 -12.73
N GLY A 74 7.59 -8.40 -13.00
CA GLY A 74 8.74 -7.86 -12.25
C GLY A 74 8.93 -6.33 -12.33
N HIS A 75 8.26 -5.64 -13.26
CA HIS A 75 8.29 -4.18 -13.40
C HIS A 75 6.97 -3.51 -12.97
N LEU A 76 6.07 -4.26 -12.33
CA LEU A 76 4.76 -3.76 -11.94
C LEU A 76 4.90 -2.67 -10.87
N THR A 77 4.49 -1.45 -11.21
CA THR A 77 4.56 -0.29 -10.30
C THR A 77 3.29 -0.17 -9.46
N MET A 78 2.13 -0.51 -10.05
CA MET A 78 0.84 -0.44 -9.38
C MET A 78 -0.08 -1.62 -9.72
N LEU A 79 -0.66 -2.19 -8.68
CA LEU A 79 -1.75 -3.16 -8.73
C LEU A 79 -3.06 -2.50 -8.29
N ALA A 80 -4.00 -2.30 -9.21
CA ALA A 80 -5.34 -1.82 -8.92
C ALA A 80 -6.31 -3.01 -8.74
N VAL A 81 -7.06 -3.04 -7.66
CA VAL A 81 -7.97 -4.16 -7.36
C VAL A 81 -9.34 -3.67 -6.95
N SER A 82 -10.36 -4.35 -7.45
CA SER A 82 -11.75 -4.19 -7.05
C SER A 82 -12.35 -5.55 -6.69
N GLY A 83 -13.26 -5.58 -5.72
CA GLY A 83 -13.77 -6.83 -5.12
C GLY A 83 -13.00 -7.18 -3.85
N ASP A 84 -11.88 -7.91 -3.99
CA ASP A 84 -11.05 -8.43 -2.89
C ASP A 84 -9.59 -7.97 -3.00
N PRO A 85 -9.28 -6.71 -2.66
CA PRO A 85 -7.92 -6.19 -2.76
C PRO A 85 -6.93 -6.87 -1.81
N CYS A 86 -7.36 -7.28 -0.62
CA CYS A 86 -6.49 -7.96 0.35
C CYS A 86 -6.11 -9.37 -0.12
N GLY A 87 -7.09 -10.19 -0.51
CA GLY A 87 -6.84 -11.55 -0.96
C GLY A 87 -6.05 -11.63 -2.27
N VAL A 88 -6.31 -10.73 -3.23
CA VAL A 88 -5.52 -10.65 -4.48
C VAL A 88 -4.08 -10.25 -4.19
N THR A 89 -3.86 -9.26 -3.33
CA THR A 89 -2.50 -8.84 -2.94
C THR A 89 -1.73 -9.98 -2.29
N GLU A 90 -2.36 -10.71 -1.37
CA GLU A 90 -1.76 -11.85 -0.69
C GLU A 90 -1.41 -12.96 -1.70
N THR A 91 -2.36 -13.29 -2.57
CA THR A 91 -2.20 -14.32 -3.60
C THR A 91 -1.00 -14.02 -4.50
N TYR A 92 -0.88 -12.78 -4.99
CA TYR A 92 0.21 -12.42 -5.91
C TYR A 92 1.56 -12.27 -5.22
N LEU A 93 1.59 -11.80 -3.97
CA LEU A 93 2.83 -11.73 -3.21
C LEU A 93 3.36 -13.15 -2.92
N GLN A 94 2.48 -14.10 -2.57
CA GLN A 94 2.85 -15.51 -2.35
C GLN A 94 3.29 -16.20 -3.64
N ALA A 95 2.63 -15.90 -4.76
CA ALA A 95 2.98 -16.42 -6.09
C ALA A 95 4.26 -15.79 -6.68
N GLN A 96 4.85 -14.79 -6.02
CA GLN A 96 5.99 -14.00 -6.51
C GLN A 96 5.69 -13.19 -7.78
N ASP A 97 4.42 -12.95 -8.06
CA ASP A 97 3.94 -12.15 -9.18
C ASP A 97 3.81 -10.66 -8.80
N LEU A 98 4.01 -10.30 -7.53
CA LEU A 98 3.95 -8.93 -7.03
C LEU A 98 5.25 -8.56 -6.32
N ALA A 99 5.88 -7.46 -6.73
CA ALA A 99 7.03 -6.93 -6.01
C ALA A 99 6.59 -6.42 -4.62
N PRO A 100 7.37 -6.65 -3.54
CA PRO A 100 7.06 -6.17 -2.20
C PRO A 100 6.76 -4.66 -2.12
N THR A 101 7.46 -3.86 -2.93
CA THR A 101 7.34 -2.40 -2.99
C THR A 101 6.23 -1.90 -3.92
N CYS A 102 5.48 -2.80 -4.57
CA CYS A 102 4.41 -2.42 -5.48
C CYS A 102 3.30 -1.67 -4.72
N THR A 103 2.77 -0.62 -5.32
CA THR A 103 1.63 0.11 -4.76
C THR A 103 0.35 -0.67 -5.02
N VAL A 104 -0.45 -0.88 -3.98
CA VAL A 104 -1.76 -1.51 -4.10
C VAL A 104 -2.84 -0.42 -3.99
N LEU A 105 -3.67 -0.34 -5.03
CA LEU A 105 -4.78 0.61 -5.12
C LEU A 105 -6.12 -0.14 -5.04
N ALA A 106 -6.89 0.12 -3.99
CA ALA A 106 -8.28 -0.30 -3.92
C ALA A 106 -9.17 0.61 -4.77
N VAL A 107 -9.99 0.01 -5.63
CA VAL A 107 -10.91 0.70 -6.54
C VAL A 107 -12.33 0.26 -6.24
N ASP A 108 -13.24 1.22 -6.09
CA ASP A 108 -14.66 0.98 -5.77
C ASP A 108 -15.43 0.40 -6.97
N ARG A 109 -15.08 0.84 -8.18
CA ARG A 109 -15.61 0.37 -9.46
C ARG A 109 -14.76 -0.77 -10.01
N ASN A 110 -15.24 -1.43 -11.06
CA ASN A 110 -14.47 -2.44 -11.76
C ASN A 110 -13.10 -1.88 -12.20
N ALA A 111 -12.03 -2.38 -11.56
CA ALA A 111 -10.68 -1.87 -11.76
C ALA A 111 -10.19 -2.06 -13.20
N CYS A 112 -10.60 -3.16 -13.85
CA CYS A 112 -10.27 -3.41 -15.25
C CYS A 112 -10.90 -2.36 -16.15
N ASP A 113 -12.19 -2.04 -15.97
CA ASP A 113 -12.87 -0.97 -16.72
C ASP A 113 -12.24 0.40 -16.48
N ALA A 114 -11.87 0.69 -15.22
CA ALA A 114 -11.19 1.92 -14.87
C ALA A 114 -9.83 2.05 -15.57
N LEU A 115 -9.04 0.97 -15.66
CA LEU A 115 -7.77 0.98 -16.40
C LEU A 115 -8.01 1.21 -17.90
N ARG A 116 -8.96 0.49 -18.51
CA ARG A 116 -9.26 0.58 -19.95
C ARG A 116 -9.75 1.95 -20.38
N SER A 117 -10.48 2.64 -19.51
CA SER A 117 -11.01 3.99 -19.75
C SER A 117 -10.02 5.10 -19.39
N GLY A 118 -8.86 4.78 -18.84
CA GLY A 118 -7.90 5.78 -18.35
C GLY A 118 -8.40 6.54 -17.11
N SER A 119 -9.32 5.95 -16.33
CA SER A 119 -9.91 6.56 -15.13
C SER A 119 -9.12 6.26 -13.84
N LEU A 120 -8.11 5.39 -13.91
CA LEU A 120 -7.24 5.15 -12.76
C LEU A 120 -6.25 6.31 -12.59
N PRO A 121 -5.91 6.69 -11.35
CA PRO A 121 -4.81 7.61 -11.09
C PRO A 121 -3.51 7.03 -11.64
N ALA A 122 -2.65 7.90 -12.19
CA ALA A 122 -1.33 7.48 -12.64
C ALA A 122 -0.45 7.13 -11.42
N PRO A 123 0.48 6.16 -11.51
CA PRO A 123 1.40 5.82 -10.41
C PRO A 123 2.13 7.03 -9.84
N ASP A 124 2.63 7.91 -10.72
CA ASP A 124 3.34 9.14 -10.32
C ASP A 124 2.49 10.08 -9.47
N GLN A 125 1.16 10.08 -9.64
CA GLN A 125 0.26 10.89 -8.81
C GLN A 125 0.16 10.33 -7.38
N ILE A 126 0.09 9.01 -7.24
CA ILE A 126 0.09 8.35 -5.94
C ILE A 126 1.45 8.51 -5.27
N GLU A 127 2.53 8.30 -6.02
CA GLU A 127 3.89 8.49 -5.52
C GLU A 127 4.11 9.93 -5.04
N ALA A 128 3.70 10.93 -5.83
CA ALA A 128 3.77 12.33 -5.41
C ALA A 128 2.93 12.61 -4.15
N ALA A 129 1.74 12.02 -4.03
CA ALA A 129 0.90 12.16 -2.84
C ALA A 129 1.57 11.53 -1.59
N VAL A 130 2.28 10.41 -1.74
CA VAL A 130 3.07 9.81 -0.65
C VAL A 130 4.29 10.67 -0.32
N GLN A 131 5.07 11.08 -1.33
CA GLN A 131 6.27 11.91 -1.16
C GLN A 131 5.95 13.27 -0.52
N THR A 132 4.75 13.81 -0.72
CA THR A 132 4.27 15.07 -0.15
C THR A 132 3.56 14.92 1.20
N GLY A 133 3.39 13.67 1.68
CA GLY A 133 2.71 13.36 2.93
C GLY A 133 1.19 13.55 2.90
N MET A 134 0.58 13.59 1.71
CA MET A 134 -0.87 13.59 1.53
C MET A 134 -1.48 12.21 1.78
N LEU A 135 -0.73 11.15 1.46
CA LEU A 135 -1.09 9.76 1.71
C LEU A 135 -0.01 9.06 2.52
N PRO A 136 -0.38 8.08 3.36
CA PRO A 136 0.59 7.18 3.95
C PRO A 136 1.23 6.30 2.87
N CYS A 137 2.52 5.99 2.99
CA CYS A 137 3.19 5.02 2.12
C CYS A 137 2.67 3.61 2.42
N ARG A 138 1.97 2.98 1.47
CA ARG A 138 1.34 1.65 1.62
C ARG A 138 1.73 0.74 0.46
N THR A 139 2.80 -0.03 0.65
CA THR A 139 3.30 -1.03 -0.29
C THR A 139 2.72 -2.42 0.01
N ALA A 140 2.79 -3.34 -0.96
CA ALA A 140 2.24 -4.69 -0.83
C ALA A 140 2.75 -5.43 0.43
N ASP A 141 4.05 -5.35 0.74
CA ASP A 141 4.62 -5.94 1.94
C ASP A 141 4.08 -5.35 3.24
N THR A 142 3.87 -4.03 3.28
CA THR A 142 3.28 -3.34 4.42
C THR A 142 1.82 -3.75 4.61
N VAL A 143 1.07 -3.87 3.50
CA VAL A 143 -0.33 -4.32 3.53
C VAL A 143 -0.45 -5.72 4.10
N ILE A 144 0.36 -6.67 3.61
CA ILE A 144 0.36 -8.06 4.08
C ILE A 144 0.92 -8.17 5.50
N GLY A 145 1.94 -7.37 5.85
CA GLY A 145 2.48 -7.29 7.21
C GLY A 145 1.41 -6.92 8.24
N ASP A 146 0.53 -5.97 7.92
CA ASP A 146 -0.55 -5.55 8.82
C ASP A 146 -1.66 -6.61 8.94
N LEU A 147 -1.94 -7.34 7.85
CA LEU A 147 -2.93 -8.43 7.83
C LEU A 147 -2.45 -9.67 8.61
N TRP A 148 -1.21 -10.10 8.42
CA TRP A 148 -0.64 -11.26 9.11
C TRP A 148 -0.10 -10.95 10.52
N GLY A 149 0.27 -9.69 10.76
CA GLY A 149 0.88 -9.21 11.98
C GLY A 149 -0.11 -8.49 12.89
N GLY A 150 0.08 -7.18 13.04
CA GLY A 150 -0.59 -6.25 13.95
C GLY A 150 -1.96 -6.68 14.48
N SER A 151 -3.03 -6.18 13.87
CA SER A 151 -4.41 -6.41 14.34
C SER A 151 -5.32 -7.10 13.31
N GLY A 152 -4.77 -7.55 12.18
CA GLY A 152 -5.56 -8.09 11.06
C GLY A 152 -6.32 -7.01 10.29
N VAL A 153 -5.97 -5.74 10.49
CA VAL A 153 -6.56 -4.58 9.83
C VAL A 153 -5.45 -3.82 9.13
N THR A 154 -5.69 -3.46 7.87
CA THR A 154 -4.71 -2.77 7.03
C THR A 154 -5.32 -1.51 6.41
N ALA A 155 -4.46 -0.57 6.00
CA ALA A 155 -4.85 0.53 5.13
C ALA A 155 -4.32 0.30 3.71
N LEU A 156 -5.20 0.50 2.73
CA LEU A 156 -4.89 0.49 1.31
C LEU A 156 -5.08 1.89 0.73
N THR A 157 -4.20 2.30 -0.17
CA THR A 157 -4.48 3.48 -1.01
C THR A 157 -5.77 3.21 -1.77
N ALA A 158 -6.69 4.16 -1.80
CA ALA A 158 -7.98 4.00 -2.44
C ALA A 158 -8.29 5.20 -3.32
N CYS A 159 -8.95 4.93 -4.45
CA CYS A 159 -9.51 5.95 -5.32
C CYS A 159 -11.02 5.97 -5.15
N ARG A 160 -11.59 7.10 -4.73
CA ARG A 160 -13.05 7.32 -4.65
C ARG A 160 -13.43 8.53 -5.49
N GLY A 161 -13.99 8.28 -6.67
CA GLY A 161 -14.14 9.33 -7.68
C GLY A 161 -12.77 9.85 -8.10
N ASP A 162 -12.54 11.15 -8.00
CA ASP A 162 -11.26 11.79 -8.36
C ASP A 162 -10.32 11.99 -7.15
N ALA A 163 -10.74 11.55 -5.95
CA ALA A 163 -9.99 11.77 -4.72
C ALA A 163 -9.21 10.52 -4.31
N LEU A 164 -7.92 10.70 -4.05
CA LEU A 164 -7.08 9.71 -3.39
C LEU A 164 -7.26 9.79 -1.86
N THR A 165 -7.38 8.64 -1.23
CA THR A 165 -7.50 8.49 0.22
C THR A 165 -6.89 7.15 0.65
N ALA A 166 -6.99 6.79 1.92
CA ALA A 166 -6.73 5.46 2.43
C ALA A 166 -8.04 4.81 2.91
N ALA A 167 -8.30 3.58 2.46
CA ALA A 167 -9.41 2.75 2.92
C ALA A 167 -8.89 1.69 3.90
N LEU A 168 -9.63 1.49 4.99
CA LEU A 168 -9.33 0.48 5.99
C LEU A 168 -10.03 -0.83 5.60
N TYR A 169 -9.29 -1.93 5.71
CA TYR A 169 -9.77 -3.28 5.43
C TYR A 169 -9.52 -4.18 6.62
N ALA A 170 -10.54 -4.95 6.99
CA ALA A 170 -10.48 -5.99 8.01
C ALA A 170 -11.27 -7.20 7.51
N ASP A 171 -10.74 -8.40 7.73
CA ASP A 171 -11.44 -9.64 7.36
C ASP A 171 -11.87 -9.68 5.87
N GLY A 172 -11.04 -9.08 4.99
CA GLY A 172 -11.30 -8.97 3.55
C GLY A 172 -12.32 -7.90 3.13
N GLN A 173 -12.88 -7.13 4.08
CA GLN A 173 -13.92 -6.13 3.80
C GLN A 173 -13.47 -4.71 4.14
N CYS A 174 -13.91 -3.74 3.33
CA CYS A 174 -13.71 -2.33 3.62
C CYS A 174 -14.56 -1.93 4.84
N CYS A 175 -13.91 -1.51 5.92
CA CYS A 175 -14.57 -1.09 7.16
C CYS A 175 -14.62 0.43 7.36
N GLY A 176 -13.93 1.21 6.52
CA GLY A 176 -13.96 2.66 6.57
C GLY A 176 -12.99 3.32 5.57
N THR A 177 -13.03 4.65 5.53
CA THR A 177 -12.04 5.48 4.82
C THR A 177 -11.55 6.58 5.72
N LEU A 178 -10.27 6.89 5.62
CA LEU A 178 -9.63 7.93 6.39
C LEU A 178 -9.95 9.31 5.83
N SER A 179 -10.14 10.27 6.71
CA SER A 179 -10.14 11.69 6.36
C SER A 179 -8.77 12.12 5.80
N GLU A 180 -8.72 13.28 5.15
CA GLU A 180 -7.45 13.89 4.73
C GLU A 180 -6.51 14.06 5.94
N ASP A 181 -7.04 14.55 7.06
CA ASP A 181 -6.27 14.76 8.30
C ASP A 181 -5.68 13.45 8.82
N ALA A 182 -6.47 12.37 8.82
CA ALA A 182 -6.00 11.06 9.24
C ALA A 182 -4.95 10.47 8.26
N CYS A 183 -5.12 10.64 6.95
CA CYS A 183 -4.13 10.22 5.96
C CYS A 183 -2.78 10.93 6.18
N ARG A 184 -2.84 12.25 6.36
CA ARG A 184 -1.67 13.10 6.55
C ARG A 184 -1.00 12.88 7.88
N GLY A 185 -1.78 12.73 8.95
CA GLY A 185 -1.27 12.37 10.27
C GLY A 185 -0.60 11.00 10.26
N LEU A 186 -1.18 10.01 9.56
CA LEU A 186 -0.59 8.68 9.43
C LEU A 186 0.70 8.71 8.60
N ALA A 187 0.74 9.50 7.51
CA ALA A 187 1.95 9.72 6.72
C ALA A 187 3.07 10.35 7.57
N LEU A 188 2.73 11.34 8.40
CA LEU A 188 3.66 11.98 9.32
C LEU A 188 4.20 11.00 10.38
N LEU A 189 3.32 10.19 10.99
CA LEU A 189 3.70 9.17 11.98
C LEU A 189 4.56 8.06 11.36
N GLY A 190 4.27 7.66 10.12
CA GLY A 190 5.03 6.65 9.40
C GLY A 190 6.42 7.12 8.95
N GLY A 191 6.65 8.43 8.86
CA GLY A 191 7.96 9.02 8.54
C GLY A 191 8.47 8.75 7.12
N ARG A 192 7.62 8.21 6.23
CA ARG A 192 7.96 7.89 4.83
C ARG A 192 7.39 8.94 3.88
N TYR A 193 8.03 10.10 3.87
CA TYR A 193 7.74 11.23 2.97
C TYR A 193 9.04 12.01 2.69
N GLU A 194 9.10 12.73 1.58
CA GLU A 194 10.27 13.56 1.21
C GLU A 194 10.07 15.02 1.58
N THR A 195 8.87 15.53 1.31
CA THR A 195 8.46 16.88 1.64
C THR A 195 7.13 16.81 2.36
N PHE A 196 6.97 17.46 3.50
CA PHE A 196 5.68 17.53 4.16
C PHE A 196 5.37 19.00 4.43
N ALA A 197 4.25 19.47 3.90
CA ALA A 197 3.82 20.84 4.07
C ALA A 197 2.34 20.91 4.45
N PHE A 198 1.99 21.76 5.41
CA PHE A 198 0.63 21.92 5.91
C PHE A 198 0.30 23.39 6.11
N ASP A 199 -0.98 23.75 5.97
CA ASP A 199 -1.45 25.11 6.21
C ASP A 199 -2.07 25.22 7.60
N ALA A 200 -1.73 26.29 8.30
CA ALA A 200 -2.37 26.68 9.55
C ALA A 200 -2.56 28.20 9.59
N ALA A 201 -3.79 28.63 9.88
CA ALA A 201 -4.17 30.05 9.94
C ALA A 201 -3.73 30.88 8.71
N GLY A 202 -3.81 30.29 7.51
CA GLY A 202 -3.43 30.95 6.25
C GLY A 202 -1.92 31.06 5.99
N THR A 203 -1.09 30.37 6.79
CA THR A 203 0.36 30.27 6.58
C THR A 203 0.74 28.84 6.26
N ALA A 204 1.54 28.66 5.20
CA ALA A 204 2.10 27.36 4.83
C ALA A 204 3.36 27.07 5.64
N PHE A 205 3.38 25.91 6.28
CA PHE A 205 4.51 25.38 7.05
C PHE A 205 5.10 24.18 6.33
N ARG A 206 6.42 24.09 6.26
CA ARG A 206 7.13 22.90 5.77
C ARG A 206 7.88 22.22 6.91
N ILE A 207 7.65 20.93 7.13
CA ILE A 207 8.43 20.14 8.08
C ILE A 207 9.84 19.97 7.54
N ARG A 208 10.83 20.40 8.32
CA ARG A 208 12.26 20.24 8.02
C ARG A 208 12.87 19.06 8.77
N HIS A 209 12.31 18.75 9.92
CA HIS A 209 12.73 17.64 10.75
C HIS A 209 11.54 17.19 11.60
N ALA A 210 11.29 15.89 11.67
CA ALA A 210 10.34 15.28 12.60
C ALA A 210 10.97 14.03 13.19
N LEU A 211 11.02 13.96 14.52
CA LEU A 211 11.40 12.77 15.25
C LEU A 211 10.26 12.45 16.20
N LEU A 212 9.37 11.57 15.76
CA LEU A 212 8.20 11.15 16.53
C LEU A 212 8.43 9.77 17.14
N ARG A 213 7.95 9.59 18.36
CA ARG A 213 7.92 8.33 19.09
C ARG A 213 6.49 8.05 19.51
N ILE A 214 6.02 6.86 19.19
CA ILE A 214 4.79 6.31 19.75
C ILE A 214 5.16 5.45 20.94
N SER A 215 4.55 5.70 22.09
CA SER A 215 4.62 4.81 23.25
C SER A 215 3.26 4.27 23.61
N VAL A 216 3.24 3.05 24.15
CA VAL A 216 2.00 2.41 24.59
C VAL A 216 2.17 1.98 26.04
N HIS A 217 1.32 2.49 26.91
CA HIS A 217 1.30 2.16 28.33
C HIS A 217 -0.06 1.60 28.72
N MET A 218 -0.06 0.70 29.71
CA MET A 218 -1.31 0.22 30.28
C MET A 218 -1.59 0.99 31.57
N THR A 219 -2.75 1.64 31.64
CA THR A 219 -3.33 2.16 32.87
C THR A 219 -4.52 1.27 33.23
N ASP A 220 -5.74 1.78 33.09
CA ASP A 220 -6.98 0.99 33.12
C ASP A 220 -7.32 0.43 31.72
N ARG A 221 -6.84 1.11 30.68
CA ARG A 221 -6.91 0.76 29.25
C ARG A 221 -5.58 1.14 28.58
N PRO A 222 -5.30 0.68 27.35
CA PRO A 222 -4.09 1.12 26.66
C PRO A 222 -4.13 2.63 26.39
N GLU A 223 -3.08 3.32 26.79
CA GLU A 223 -2.84 4.72 26.47
C GLU A 223 -1.72 4.81 25.44
N ILE A 224 -2.04 5.34 24.27
CA ILE A 224 -1.12 5.53 23.15
C ILE A 224 -0.72 7.00 23.15
N THR A 225 0.57 7.26 23.35
CA THR A 225 1.11 8.62 23.35
C THR A 225 2.04 8.83 22.17
N VAL A 226 1.77 9.87 21.38
CA VAL A 226 2.72 10.40 20.40
C VAL A 226 3.49 11.53 21.06
N SER A 227 4.82 11.39 21.11
CA SER A 227 5.73 12.44 21.59
C SER A 227 6.86 12.63 20.59
N GLY A 228 7.63 13.71 20.69
CA GLY A 228 8.73 13.90 19.75
C GLY A 228 9.19 15.33 19.61
N GLU A 229 9.79 15.65 18.47
CA GLU A 229 10.16 17.02 18.09
C GLU A 229 9.82 17.23 16.61
N ILE A 230 9.14 18.34 16.29
CA ILE A 230 8.87 18.76 14.91
C ILE A 230 9.46 20.15 14.72
N ARG A 231 10.28 20.32 13.68
CA ARG A 231 10.79 21.62 13.26
C ARG A 231 10.21 21.98 11.91
N THR A 232 9.69 23.20 11.81
CA THR A 232 9.09 23.72 10.57
C THR A 232 9.81 24.97 10.09
N GLU A 233 9.57 25.28 8.81
CA GLU A 233 9.85 26.58 8.22
C GLU A 233 8.53 27.14 7.65
N PRO A 234 8.04 28.30 8.12
CA PRO A 234 8.56 29.12 9.23
C PRO A 234 8.47 28.38 10.59
N PRO A 235 9.11 28.89 11.67
CA PRO A 235 9.02 28.29 13.01
C PRO A 235 7.57 28.09 13.47
N LEU A 236 7.34 27.04 14.26
CA LEU A 236 6.00 26.67 14.74
C LEU A 236 5.36 27.83 15.52
N THR A 237 4.05 27.97 15.32
CA THR A 237 3.17 28.84 16.10
C THR A 237 2.14 27.97 16.81
N ASP A 238 1.49 28.47 17.86
CA ASP A 238 0.42 27.75 18.56
C ASP A 238 -0.67 27.19 17.61
N ALA A 239 -1.00 27.95 16.56
CA ALA A 239 -1.97 27.52 15.55
C ALA A 239 -1.45 26.34 14.69
N ALA A 240 -0.16 26.36 14.33
CA ALA A 240 0.48 25.28 13.59
C ALA A 240 0.65 24.02 14.43
N GLU A 241 1.03 24.17 15.70
CA GLU A 241 1.10 23.06 16.67
C GLU A 241 -0.26 22.41 16.87
N LYS A 242 -1.31 23.21 17.07
CA LYS A 242 -2.67 22.71 17.17
C LYS A 242 -3.08 21.94 15.91
N ARG A 243 -2.78 22.47 14.73
CA ARG A 243 -3.10 21.81 13.46
C ARG A 243 -2.37 20.47 13.28
N LEU A 244 -1.10 20.40 13.67
CA LEU A 244 -0.35 19.14 13.71
C LEU A 244 -0.98 18.15 14.68
N ALA A 245 -1.34 18.60 15.89
CA ALA A 245 -1.99 17.75 16.87
C ALA A 245 -3.34 17.22 16.38
N GLU A 246 -4.13 18.03 15.67
CA GLU A 246 -5.39 17.61 15.03
C GLU A 246 -5.17 16.51 13.98
N MET A 247 -4.17 16.66 13.09
CA MET A 247 -3.87 15.62 12.09
C MET A 247 -3.40 14.31 12.76
N LEU A 248 -2.54 14.40 13.77
CA LEU A 248 -2.05 13.22 14.50
C LEU A 248 -3.16 12.54 15.31
N ASP A 249 -4.03 13.32 15.96
CA ASP A 249 -5.19 12.82 16.68
C ASP A 249 -6.19 12.16 15.73
N ALA A 250 -6.48 12.76 14.57
CA ALA A 250 -7.34 12.18 13.54
C ALA A 250 -6.81 10.82 13.07
N ALA A 251 -5.50 10.73 12.81
CA ALA A 251 -4.86 9.48 12.41
C ALA A 251 -5.07 8.37 13.45
N LEU A 252 -4.78 8.64 14.72
CA LEU A 252 -4.95 7.65 15.78
C LEU A 252 -6.42 7.31 16.05
N ARG A 253 -7.32 8.30 16.04
CA ARG A 253 -8.75 8.07 16.30
C ARG A 253 -9.40 7.24 15.22
N GLU A 254 -9.15 7.56 13.95
CA GLU A 254 -9.80 6.89 12.82
C GLU A 254 -9.20 5.51 12.55
N THR A 255 -7.90 5.30 12.82
CA THR A 255 -7.24 4.00 12.64
C THR A 255 -7.36 3.14 13.88
N VAL A 256 -6.82 3.59 15.01
CA VAL A 256 -6.67 2.78 16.22
C VAL A 256 -7.99 2.68 16.97
N CYS A 257 -8.56 3.81 17.40
CA CYS A 257 -9.74 3.78 18.27
C CYS A 257 -11.02 3.34 17.53
N ALA A 258 -11.17 3.70 16.25
CA ALA A 258 -12.37 3.38 15.48
C ALA A 258 -12.33 2.01 14.80
N ALA A 259 -11.17 1.58 14.30
CA ALA A 259 -11.05 0.33 13.54
C ALA A 259 -10.23 -0.76 14.26
N GLY A 260 -9.50 -0.40 15.33
CA GLY A 260 -8.56 -1.28 16.00
C GLY A 260 -7.34 -1.56 15.13
N ALA A 261 -6.99 -0.66 14.21
CA ALA A 261 -5.92 -0.86 13.25
C ALA A 261 -4.55 -0.64 13.88
N ASP A 262 -3.65 -1.62 13.72
CA ASP A 262 -2.25 -1.51 14.11
C ASP A 262 -1.38 -1.26 12.88
N LEU A 263 -1.41 -0.02 12.38
CA LEU A 263 -0.67 0.40 11.18
C LEU A 263 0.70 1.02 11.51
N LEU A 264 1.04 1.08 12.80
CA LEU A 264 2.15 1.87 13.35
C LEU A 264 3.03 1.04 14.29
N PHE A 265 2.96 -0.29 14.19
CA PHE A 265 3.71 -1.23 15.03
C PHE A 265 3.48 -0.97 16.53
N LEU A 266 2.22 -0.74 16.90
CA LEU A 266 1.76 -0.46 18.25
C LEU A 266 1.98 -1.66 19.16
N ARG A 267 1.80 -2.89 18.65
CA ARG A 267 2.10 -4.10 19.43
C ARG A 267 3.58 -4.13 19.81
N GLU A 268 4.47 -3.87 18.85
CA GLU A 268 5.91 -3.81 19.06
C GLU A 268 6.28 -2.65 19.99
N ALA A 269 5.63 -1.49 19.84
CA ALA A 269 5.80 -0.37 20.74
C ALA A 269 5.40 -0.73 22.18
N ALA A 270 4.27 -1.42 22.36
CA ALA A 270 3.80 -1.89 23.66
C ALA A 270 4.78 -2.89 24.29
N LEU A 271 5.30 -3.83 23.51
CA LEU A 271 6.33 -4.77 23.98
C LEU A 271 7.61 -4.07 24.42
N ARG A 272 8.10 -3.12 23.62
CA ARG A 272 9.27 -2.29 23.93
C ARG A 272 9.05 -1.48 25.22
N ASP A 273 7.83 -0.99 25.43
CA ASP A 273 7.46 -0.19 26.60
C ASP A 273 7.01 -1.07 27.80
N GLY A 274 7.19 -2.39 27.72
CA GLY A 274 7.07 -3.33 28.84
C GLY A 274 5.71 -4.00 29.02
N LEU A 275 4.78 -3.84 28.09
CA LEU A 275 3.46 -4.46 28.14
C LEU A 275 3.51 -5.93 27.68
N SER A 276 3.85 -6.84 28.60
CA SER A 276 3.98 -8.28 28.31
C SER A 276 2.70 -8.92 27.75
N ALA A 277 1.52 -8.40 28.11
CA ALA A 277 0.23 -8.87 27.59
C ALA A 277 0.13 -8.76 26.05
N ALA A 278 0.84 -7.81 25.44
CA ALA A 278 0.89 -7.65 23.99
C ALA A 278 1.59 -8.84 23.29
N GLN A 279 2.41 -9.63 24.00
CA GLN A 279 3.14 -10.75 23.43
C GLN A 279 2.26 -11.98 23.20
N SER A 280 1.33 -12.22 24.13
CA SER A 280 0.51 -13.43 24.16
C SER A 280 -0.89 -13.23 23.58
N CYS A 281 -1.30 -11.98 23.31
CA CYS A 281 -2.59 -11.69 22.73
C CYS A 281 -2.65 -12.14 21.26
N SER A 282 -3.77 -12.72 20.87
CA SER A 282 -4.13 -12.94 19.46
C SER A 282 -4.37 -11.60 18.75
N GLN A 283 -4.39 -11.62 17.41
CA GLN A 283 -4.75 -10.44 16.61
C GLN A 283 -6.09 -9.83 17.03
N ALA A 284 -7.12 -10.67 17.22
CA ALA A 284 -8.44 -10.23 17.61
C ALA A 284 -8.48 -9.61 19.02
N GLU A 285 -7.72 -10.16 19.96
CA GLU A 285 -7.60 -9.58 21.31
C GLU A 285 -6.87 -8.24 21.27
N TRP A 286 -5.79 -8.14 20.51
CA TRP A 286 -5.06 -6.89 20.32
C TRP A 286 -5.92 -5.81 19.67
N ARG A 287 -6.61 -6.16 18.58
CA ARG A 287 -7.58 -5.28 17.92
C ARG A 287 -8.60 -4.73 18.92
N ARG A 288 -9.13 -5.58 19.81
CA ARG A 288 -10.09 -5.17 20.85
C ARG A 288 -9.47 -4.20 21.85
N MET A 289 -8.23 -4.44 22.28
CA MET A 289 -7.51 -3.51 23.15
C MET A 289 -7.32 -2.15 22.48
N LEU A 290 -6.99 -2.13 21.19
CA LEU A 290 -6.82 -0.89 20.41
C LEU A 290 -8.13 -0.08 20.31
N LEU A 291 -9.27 -0.74 20.15
CA LEU A 291 -10.59 -0.08 20.11
C LEU A 291 -10.94 0.63 21.43
N GLU A 292 -10.42 0.12 22.56
CA GLU A 292 -10.64 0.68 23.89
C GLU A 292 -9.55 1.69 24.30
N SER A 293 -8.61 1.98 23.40
CA SER A 293 -7.44 2.80 23.71
C SER A 293 -7.76 4.29 23.80
N GLU A 294 -7.04 4.98 24.67
CA GLU A 294 -6.97 6.45 24.66
C GLU A 294 -5.73 6.92 23.92
N CYS A 295 -5.88 7.99 23.15
CA CYS A 295 -4.79 8.56 22.37
C CYS A 295 -4.45 9.95 22.89
N ARG A 296 -3.15 10.22 23.01
CA ARG A 296 -2.62 11.48 23.51
C ARG A 296 -1.50 12.00 22.61
N ILE A 297 -1.57 13.28 22.26
CA ILE A 297 -0.51 13.98 21.54
C ILE A 297 0.26 14.86 22.52
N ALA A 298 1.56 14.61 22.65
CA ALA A 298 2.50 15.28 23.54
C ALA A 298 3.71 15.81 22.74
N LEU A 299 3.44 16.70 21.79
CA LEU A 299 4.49 17.44 21.08
C LEU A 299 5.01 18.59 21.97
N PRO A 300 6.31 18.93 21.89
CA PRO A 300 6.86 20.05 22.61
C PRO A 300 6.20 21.32 22.08
N LEU A 301 5.48 21.99 22.97
CA LEU A 301 4.88 23.30 22.77
C LEU A 301 5.95 24.39 22.94
N ARG A 302 7.10 24.34 22.22
CA ARG A 302 8.22 25.30 22.40
C ARG A 302 9.10 25.45 21.16
#